data_AF-A0A8T6ZUQ3-F1
#
_entry.id   AF-A0A8T6ZUQ3-F1
#
_cell.length_a   1.000
_cell.length_b   1.000
_cell.length_c   1.000
_cell.angle_alpha   90.00
_cell.angle_beta   90.00
_cell.angle_gamma   90.00
#
_symmetry.space_group_name_H-M   'P 1'
#
loop_
_entity.id
_entity.type
_entity.pdbx_description
1 polymer ?
#
loop_
_entity_poly.entity_id
_entity_poly.type
_entity_poly.pdbx_seq_one_letter_code
_entity_poly.pdbx_strand_id
1 'polypeptide(L)'
;MSPKTKSTLLLLATLVIGLVLGALINGYFVRQRLDRIGGLMNPGGFGEHIEAIIQPTNDEQREAIRKVLDSASPQALAVMRESRQRMRALNDSVKAELENILTEEQMERLEDRT
;
A
#
# COMPACT_ATOMS: atom_id res chain seq x y z
N MET A 1 7.12 39.67 28.32
CA MET A 1 6.15 38.61 28.00
C MET A 1 5.62 38.03 29.29
N SER A 2 4.28 37.97 29.47
CA SER A 2 3.72 37.41 30.71
C SER A 2 4.02 35.91 30.80
N PRO A 3 4.19 35.35 32.01
CA PRO A 3 4.44 33.92 32.20
C PRO A 3 3.41 33.03 31.49
N LYS A 4 2.15 33.49 31.44
CA LYS A 4 1.04 32.79 30.77
C LYS A 4 1.30 32.60 29.28
N THR A 5 1.83 33.62 28.60
CA THR A 5 2.16 33.57 27.17
C THR A 5 3.28 32.57 26.88
N LYS A 6 4.28 32.46 27.77
CA LYS A 6 5.37 31.47 27.62
C LYS A 6 4.87 30.04 27.78
N SER A 7 3.98 29.80 28.75
CA SER A 7 3.38 28.48 28.96
C SER A 7 2.47 28.05 27.79
N THR A 8 1.65 28.96 27.26
CA THR A 8 0.82 28.67 26.08
C THR A 8 1.68 28.37 24.86
N LEU A 9 2.78 29.11 24.66
CA LEU A 9 3.71 28.87 23.54
C LEU A 9 4.37 27.50 23.63
N LEU A 10 4.79 27.09 24.85
CA LEU A 10 5.38 25.77 25.08
C LEU A 10 4.38 24.63 24.81
N LEU A 11 3.13 24.78 25.26
CA LEU A 11 2.05 23.82 24.99
C LEU A 11 1.75 23.70 23.49
N LEU A 12 1.74 24.82 22.78
CA LEU A 12 1.47 24.82 21.34
C LEU A 12 2.64 24.18 20.58
N ALA A 13 3.88 24.44 21.01
CA ALA A 13 5.06 23.82 20.43
C ALA A 13 5.07 22.29 20.63
N THR A 14 4.76 21.79 21.83
CA THR A 14 4.71 20.35 22.09
C THR A 14 3.57 19.66 21.33
N LEU A 15 2.42 20.33 21.18
CA LEU A 15 1.30 19.83 20.37
C LEU A 15 1.69 19.68 18.90
N VAL A 16 2.35 20.70 18.33
CA VAL A 16 2.81 20.66 16.93
C VAL A 16 3.84 19.53 16.74
N ILE A 17 4.77 19.37 17.66
CA ILE A 17 5.75 18.27 17.61
C ILE A 17 5.05 16.91 17.65
N GLY A 18 4.07 16.72 18.54
CA GLY A 18 3.28 15.49 18.62
C GLY A 18 2.50 15.19 17.34
N LEU A 19 1.90 16.20 16.72
CA LEU A 19 1.16 16.05 15.46
C LEU A 19 2.08 15.69 14.30
N VAL A 20 3.24 16.34 14.20
CA VAL A 20 4.25 16.03 13.17
C VAL A 20 4.78 14.60 13.36
N LEU A 21 5.11 14.20 14.58
CA LEU A 21 5.56 12.83 14.87
C LEU A 21 4.48 11.80 14.54
N GLY A 22 3.22 12.06 14.92
CA GLY A 22 2.09 11.19 14.59
C GLY A 22 1.88 11.05 13.08
N ALA A 23 1.95 12.16 12.34
CA ALA A 23 1.81 12.16 10.89
C ALA A 23 2.96 11.42 10.20
N LEU A 24 4.20 11.57 10.68
CA LEU A 24 5.37 10.87 10.13
C LEU A 24 5.30 9.37 10.38
N ILE A 25 4.94 8.94 11.60
CA ILE A 25 4.79 7.52 11.94
C ILE A 25 3.67 6.90 11.10
N ASN A 26 2.51 7.56 11.01
CA ASN A 26 1.39 7.08 10.20
C ASN A 26 1.76 7.01 8.71
N GLY A 27 2.40 8.06 8.19
CA GLY A 27 2.88 8.10 6.80
C GLY A 27 3.87 6.98 6.48
N TYR A 28 4.80 6.68 7.39
CA TYR A 28 5.75 5.59 7.23
C TYR A 28 5.05 4.21 7.19
N PHE A 29 4.13 3.94 8.12
CA PHE A 29 3.38 2.68 8.16
C PHE A 29 2.47 2.48 6.94
N VAL A 30 1.79 3.54 6.49
CA VAL A 30 0.94 3.51 5.30
C VAL A 30 1.78 3.26 4.04
N ARG A 31 2.94 3.93 3.91
CA ARG A 31 3.85 3.75 2.78
C ARG A 31 4.43 2.34 2.73
N GLN A 32 4.83 1.76 3.86
CA GLN A 32 5.33 0.38 3.90
C GLN A 32 4.27 -0.66 3.48
N ARG A 33 2.98 -0.42 3.79
CA ARG A 33 1.88 -1.28 3.33
C ARG A 33 1.58 -1.10 1.85
N LEU A 34 1.58 0.15 1.37
CA LEU A 34 1.36 0.47 -0.04
C LEU A 34 2.49 -0.01 -0.94
N ASP A 35 3.75 0.12 -0.52
CA ASP A 35 4.92 -0.36 -1.28
C ASP A 35 4.92 -1.89 -1.40
N ARG A 36 4.41 -2.61 -0.39
CA ARG A 36 4.27 -4.07 -0.44
C ARG A 36 3.21 -4.54 -1.47
N ILE A 37 2.16 -3.74 -1.69
CA ILE A 37 1.06 -4.06 -2.63
C ILE A 37 1.32 -3.47 -4.03
N GLY A 38 1.97 -2.30 -4.09
CA GLY A 38 2.32 -1.57 -5.30
C GLY A 38 3.59 -2.08 -5.97
N GLY A 39 4.59 -2.51 -5.18
CA GLY A 39 5.86 -3.04 -5.66
C GLY A 39 5.67 -4.22 -6.61
N LEU A 40 4.84 -5.19 -6.24
CA LEU A 40 4.52 -6.36 -7.07
C LEU A 40 3.93 -6.03 -8.45
N MET A 41 3.40 -4.82 -8.65
CA MET A 41 2.83 -4.36 -9.91
C MET A 41 3.75 -3.48 -10.75
N ASN A 42 4.90 -3.08 -10.21
CA ASN A 42 5.89 -2.35 -10.98
C ASN A 42 6.71 -3.33 -11.85
N PRO A 43 7.21 -2.93 -13.04
CA PRO A 43 7.93 -3.82 -13.96
C PRO A 43 9.17 -4.54 -13.43
N GLY A 44 9.59 -4.33 -12.17
CA GLY A 44 10.68 -5.07 -11.51
C GLY A 44 10.31 -5.67 -10.15
N GLY A 45 9.16 -5.34 -9.57
CA GLY A 45 8.91 -5.72 -8.17
C GLY A 45 8.45 -7.16 -7.97
N PHE A 46 8.02 -7.86 -9.02
CA PHE A 46 7.89 -9.33 -8.97
C PHE A 46 9.25 -10.00 -8.77
N GLY A 47 10.25 -9.60 -9.57
CA GLY A 47 11.61 -10.12 -9.47
C GLY A 47 12.26 -9.79 -8.13
N GLU A 48 12.20 -8.52 -7.71
CA GLU A 48 12.76 -8.08 -6.42
C GLU A 48 12.10 -8.79 -5.23
N HIS A 49 10.78 -9.03 -5.27
CA HIS A 49 10.08 -9.72 -4.19
C HIS A 49 10.53 -11.17 -4.06
N ILE A 50 10.66 -11.88 -5.17
CA ILE A 50 11.09 -13.28 -5.17
C ILE A 50 12.58 -13.40 -4.82
N GLU A 51 13.42 -12.50 -5.32
CA GLU A 51 14.85 -12.42 -4.95
C GLU A 51 15.02 -12.19 -3.44
N ALA A 52 14.20 -11.32 -2.83
CA ALA A 52 14.22 -11.06 -1.39
C ALA A 52 13.80 -12.28 -0.54
N ILE A 53 12.95 -13.17 -1.07
CA ILE A 53 12.58 -14.43 -0.42
C ILE A 53 13.71 -15.45 -0.55
N ILE A 54 14.29 -15.58 -1.74
CA ILE A 54 15.33 -16.58 -2.03
C ILE A 54 16.64 -16.26 -1.29
N GLN A 55 16.97 -14.98 -1.14
CA GLN A 55 18.19 -14.51 -0.49
C GLN A 55 19.46 -15.14 -1.10
N PRO A 56 19.85 -14.76 -2.33
CA PRO A 56 21.00 -15.35 -3.00
C PRO A 56 22.29 -15.18 -2.18
N THR A 57 23.04 -16.29 -2.08
CA THR A 57 24.24 -16.38 -1.23
C THR A 57 25.49 -15.83 -1.90
N ASN A 58 25.50 -15.73 -3.23
CA ASN A 58 26.60 -15.17 -4.01
C ASN A 58 26.07 -14.48 -5.29
N ASP A 59 26.93 -13.69 -5.94
CA ASP A 59 26.54 -12.87 -7.09
C ASP A 59 26.23 -13.69 -8.34
N GLU A 60 26.89 -14.84 -8.54
CA GLU A 60 26.61 -15.74 -9.67
C GLU A 60 25.21 -16.35 -9.57
N GLN A 61 24.83 -16.79 -8.36
CA GLN A 61 23.49 -17.27 -8.05
C GLN A 61 22.45 -16.16 -8.22
N ARG A 62 22.76 -14.94 -7.76
CA ARG A 62 21.87 -13.77 -7.93
C ARG A 62 21.59 -13.52 -9.41
N GLU A 63 22.62 -13.49 -10.25
CA GLU A 63 22.47 -13.21 -11.67
C GLU A 63 21.69 -14.32 -12.39
N ALA A 64 21.94 -15.58 -12.04
CA ALA A 64 21.18 -16.72 -12.57
C ALA A 64 19.69 -16.64 -12.20
N ILE A 65 19.38 -16.30 -10.94
CA ILE A 65 18.00 -16.09 -10.48
C ILE A 65 17.35 -14.93 -11.23
N ARG A 66 18.03 -13.78 -11.32
CA ARG A 66 17.51 -12.58 -11.99
C ARG A 66 17.15 -12.87 -13.45
N LYS A 67 18.01 -13.58 -14.19
CA LYS A 67 17.72 -13.98 -15.58
C LYS A 67 16.43 -14.80 -15.71
N VAL A 68 16.17 -15.71 -14.77
CA VAL A 68 14.93 -16.49 -14.74
C VAL A 68 13.74 -15.59 -14.43
N LEU A 69 13.84 -14.75 -13.40
CA LEU A 69 12.76 -13.87 -12.97
C LEU A 69 12.41 -12.81 -14.03
N ASP A 70 13.40 -12.24 -14.72
CA ASP A 70 13.19 -11.26 -15.78
C ASP A 70 12.42 -11.85 -16.96
N SER A 71 12.71 -13.12 -17.31
CA SER A 71 11.96 -13.83 -18.35
C SER A 71 10.49 -14.08 -17.99
N ALA A 72 10.20 -14.28 -16.70
CA ALA A 72 8.85 -14.57 -16.21
C ALA A 72 8.05 -13.29 -15.88
N SER A 73 8.74 -12.17 -15.65
CA SER A 73 8.14 -10.91 -15.18
C SER A 73 7.02 -10.38 -16.09
N PRO A 74 7.14 -10.36 -17.43
CA PRO A 74 6.05 -9.91 -18.30
C PRO A 74 4.78 -10.74 -18.17
N GLN A 75 4.93 -12.07 -18.07
CA GLN A 75 3.79 -12.99 -17.93
C GLN A 75 3.14 -12.84 -16.56
N ALA A 76 3.94 -12.73 -15.50
CA ALA A 76 3.44 -12.48 -14.15
C ALA A 76 2.63 -11.18 -14.08
N LEU A 77 3.15 -10.08 -14.67
CA LEU A 77 2.44 -8.80 -14.73
C LEU A 77 1.14 -8.89 -15.51
N ALA A 78 1.12 -9.63 -16.62
CA ALA A 78 -0.10 -9.85 -17.41
C ALA A 78 -1.18 -10.57 -16.58
N VAL A 79 -0.81 -11.67 -15.92
CA VAL A 79 -1.72 -12.44 -15.04
C VAL A 79 -2.25 -11.57 -13.90
N MET A 80 -1.39 -10.77 -13.26
CA MET A 80 -1.81 -9.87 -12.18
C MET A 80 -2.77 -8.79 -12.67
N ARG A 81 -2.53 -8.21 -13.84
CA ARG A 81 -3.43 -7.20 -14.44
C ARG A 81 -4.80 -7.79 -14.76
N GLU A 82 -4.81 -8.94 -15.40
CA GLU A 82 -6.05 -9.66 -15.74
C GLU A 82 -6.83 -10.03 -14.48
N SER A 83 -6.16 -10.59 -13.47
CA SER A 83 -6.77 -10.93 -12.18
C SER A 83 -7.39 -9.71 -11.50
N ARG A 84 -6.70 -8.55 -11.49
CA ARG A 84 -7.26 -7.30 -10.95
C ARG A 84 -8.48 -6.83 -11.72
N GLN A 85 -8.48 -6.92 -13.05
CA GLN A 85 -9.64 -6.55 -13.86
C GLN A 85 -10.84 -7.43 -13.55
N ARG A 86 -10.65 -8.76 -13.49
CA ARG A 86 -11.71 -9.70 -13.12
C ARG A 86 -12.24 -9.45 -11.72
N MET A 87 -11.35 -9.19 -10.76
CA MET A 87 -11.74 -8.89 -9.37
C MET A 87 -12.54 -7.59 -9.26
N ARG A 88 -12.15 -6.54 -10.00
CA ARG A 88 -12.92 -5.29 -10.06
C ARG A 88 -14.31 -5.53 -10.62
N ALA A 89 -14.42 -6.22 -11.77
CA ALA A 89 -15.70 -6.52 -12.37
C ALA A 89 -16.62 -7.34 -11.43
N LEU A 90 -16.04 -8.30 -10.69
CA LEU A 90 -16.78 -9.06 -9.69
C LEU A 90 -17.28 -8.16 -8.55
N ASN A 91 -16.41 -7.29 -8.00
CA ASN A 91 -16.80 -6.36 -6.95
C ASN A 91 -17.87 -5.38 -7.42
N ASP A 92 -17.77 -4.87 -8.64
CA ASP A 92 -18.77 -3.96 -9.23
C ASP A 92 -20.13 -4.68 -9.36
N SER A 93 -20.14 -5.94 -9.81
CA SER A 93 -21.36 -6.76 -9.87
C SER A 93 -21.97 -6.97 -8.49
N VAL A 94 -21.16 -7.34 -7.51
CA VAL A 94 -21.62 -7.55 -6.12
C VAL A 94 -22.16 -6.25 -5.55
N LYS A 95 -21.51 -5.11 -5.79
CA LYS A 95 -21.99 -3.80 -5.33
C LYS A 95 -23.35 -3.46 -5.94
N ALA A 96 -23.53 -3.64 -7.24
CA ALA A 96 -24.81 -3.40 -7.92
C ALA A 96 -25.94 -4.31 -7.39
N GLU A 97 -25.64 -5.55 -7.02
CA GLU A 97 -26.61 -6.44 -6.37
C GLU A 97 -26.96 -5.95 -4.96
N LEU A 98 -25.97 -5.48 -4.20
CA LEU A 98 -26.15 -4.97 -2.84
C LEU A 98 -26.90 -3.63 -2.78
N GLU A 99 -26.85 -2.80 -3.82
CA GLU A 99 -27.61 -1.53 -3.90
C GLU A 99 -29.11 -1.72 -3.72
N ASN A 100 -29.65 -2.88 -4.11
CA ASN A 100 -31.07 -3.18 -3.95
C ASN A 100 -31.44 -3.74 -2.56
N ILE A 101 -30.44 -4.01 -1.72
CA ILE A 101 -30.60 -4.71 -0.43
C ILE A 101 -30.21 -3.79 0.73
N LEU A 102 -29.17 -2.99 0.55
CA LEU A 102 -28.59 -2.15 1.58
C LEU A 102 -29.30 -0.80 1.67
N THR A 103 -29.29 -0.21 2.86
CA THR A 103 -29.68 1.19 3.02
C THR A 103 -28.58 2.12 2.51
N GLU A 104 -28.93 3.38 2.21
CA GLU A 104 -27.96 4.41 1.79
C GLU A 104 -26.77 4.53 2.76
N GLU A 105 -27.03 4.56 4.08
CA GLU A 105 -25.98 4.61 5.10
C GLU A 105 -25.09 3.35 5.10
N GLN A 106 -25.64 2.19 4.76
CA GLN A 106 -24.86 0.96 4.62
C GLN A 106 -24.00 0.98 3.35
N MET A 107 -24.50 1.58 2.27
CA MET A 107 -23.77 1.74 1.02
C MET A 107 -22.61 2.73 1.18
N GLU A 108 -22.84 3.86 1.83
CA GLU A 108 -21.81 4.88 2.08
C GLU A 108 -20.63 4.30 2.90
N ARG A 109 -20.93 3.49 3.92
CA ARG A 109 -19.88 2.79 4.69
C ARG A 109 -19.13 1.72 3.89
N LEU A 110 -19.77 1.14 2.88
CA LEU A 110 -19.12 0.18 1.98
C LEU A 110 -18.13 0.92 1.08
N GLU A 111 -18.55 2.03 0.48
CA GLU A 111 -17.72 2.87 -0.39
C GLU A 111 -16.51 3.49 0.32
N ASP A 112 -16.66 3.93 1.57
CA ASP A 112 -15.57 4.49 2.37
C ASP A 112 -14.46 3.47 2.70
N ARG A 113 -14.73 2.17 2.55
CA ARG A 113 -13.82 1.07 2.94
C ARG A 113 -13.22 0.29 1.77
N THR A 114 -13.68 0.53 0.54
CA THR A 114 -13.19 -0.14 -0.69
C THR A 114 -12.47 0.82 -1.61
#